data_AF-A0A2H3JPY7-F1
#
_entry.id   AF-A0A2H3JPY7-F1
#
_cell.length_a   1.000
_cell.length_b   1.000
_cell.length_c   1.000
_cell.angle_alpha   90.00
_cell.angle_beta   90.00
_cell.angle_gamma   90.00
#
_symmetry.space_group_name_H-M   'P 1'
#
loop_
_entity.id
_entity.type
_entity.pdbx_description
1 polymer ?
#
loop_
_entity_poly.entity_id
_entity_poly.type
_entity_poly.pdbx_seq_one_letter_code
_entity_poly.pdbx_strand_id
1 'polypeptide(L)'
;MAIVANTGQKRTAPLPDPQDNAKPENYLNKFKGKAVSKFEDPCAAAAKASMECLNRNDYDRAKCTDFFQAYRDCKKEWMEQRKADRRLYCFAWRLSVS
;
A
#
# COMPACT_ATOMS: atom_id res chain seq x y z
N MET A 1 -5.49 -34.30 34.24
CA MET A 1 -6.10 -32.96 34.11
C MET A 1 -5.77 -32.45 32.72
N ALA A 2 -6.74 -32.44 31.80
CA ALA A 2 -6.56 -31.86 30.47
C ALA A 2 -7.22 -30.48 30.49
N ILE A 3 -6.43 -29.43 30.24
CA ILE A 3 -6.97 -28.12 29.86
C ILE A 3 -6.44 -27.83 28.47
N VAL A 4 -7.29 -28.13 27.49
CA VAL A 4 -7.16 -27.65 26.12
C VAL A 4 -7.61 -26.19 26.14
N ALA A 5 -6.67 -25.25 26.12
CA ALA A 5 -6.97 -23.84 25.88
C ALA A 5 -6.89 -23.56 24.38
N ASN A 6 -8.01 -23.77 23.70
CA ASN A 6 -8.25 -23.33 22.34
C ASN A 6 -8.75 -21.87 22.42
N THR A 7 -7.83 -20.89 22.42
CA THR A 7 -8.20 -19.50 22.16
C THR A 7 -8.24 -19.28 20.65
N GLY A 8 -9.43 -18.90 20.19
CA GLY A 8 -9.79 -18.90 18.78
C GLY A 8 -8.98 -17.96 17.89
N GLN A 9 -8.75 -18.44 16.68
CA GLN A 9 -9.15 -17.75 15.45
C GLN A 9 -8.60 -16.34 15.21
N LYS A 10 -7.46 -16.27 14.51
CA LYS A 10 -7.48 -15.70 13.16
C LYS A 10 -7.13 -16.79 12.16
N ARG A 11 -8.14 -17.60 11.84
CA ARG A 11 -8.08 -18.60 10.77
C ARG A 11 -7.99 -17.86 9.43
N THR A 12 -6.89 -18.10 8.72
CA THR A 12 -6.85 -18.32 7.26
C THR A 12 -7.64 -17.36 6.37
N ALA A 13 -7.10 -16.16 6.17
CA ALA A 13 -6.94 -15.69 4.79
C ALA A 13 -5.48 -15.99 4.41
N PRO A 14 -5.19 -16.43 3.17
CA PRO A 14 -3.81 -16.41 2.67
C PRO A 14 -3.23 -15.03 2.98
N LEU A 15 -1.98 -14.95 3.41
CA LEU A 15 -1.29 -13.65 3.37
C LEU A 15 -1.52 -13.11 1.95
N PRO A 16 -2.05 -11.88 1.79
CA PRO A 16 -2.18 -11.33 0.46
C PRO A 16 -0.78 -11.34 -0.15
N ASP A 17 -0.65 -11.85 -1.38
CA ASP A 17 0.65 -12.01 -1.98
C ASP A 17 1.37 -10.65 -1.95
N PRO A 18 2.66 -10.60 -1.58
CA PRO A 18 3.43 -9.36 -1.59
C PRO A 18 3.31 -8.59 -2.92
N GLN A 19 3.11 -9.31 -4.04
CA GLN A 19 2.94 -8.70 -5.36
C GLN A 19 1.55 -8.10 -5.58
N ASP A 20 0.49 -8.63 -4.96
CA ASP A 20 -0.86 -8.08 -5.09
C ASP A 20 -0.99 -6.71 -4.42
N ASN A 21 -0.17 -6.43 -3.40
CA ASN A 21 -0.10 -5.12 -2.76
C ASN A 21 0.97 -4.19 -3.37
N ALA A 22 1.81 -4.69 -4.28
CA ALA A 22 2.83 -3.91 -4.95
C ALA A 22 2.24 -2.99 -6.04
N LYS A 23 1.07 -3.34 -6.59
CA LYS A 23 0.35 -2.47 -7.54
C LYS A 23 -0.60 -1.52 -6.78
N PRO A 24 -0.30 -0.20 -6.75
CA PRO A 24 -1.29 0.76 -6.25
C PRO A 24 -2.55 0.72 -7.11
N GLU A 25 -3.72 0.67 -6.49
CA GLU A 25 -4.97 1.00 -7.18
C GLU A 25 -4.86 2.40 -7.80
N ASN A 26 -5.52 2.59 -8.95
CA ASN A 26 -5.47 3.83 -9.73
C ASN A 26 -5.67 5.06 -8.81
N TYR A 27 -4.63 5.90 -8.70
CA TYR A 27 -4.57 7.08 -7.82
C TYR A 27 -5.85 7.93 -7.90
N LEU A 28 -6.41 8.10 -9.10
CA LEU A 28 -7.63 8.90 -9.30
C LEU A 28 -8.82 8.35 -8.51
N ASN A 29 -8.94 7.03 -8.35
CA ASN A 29 -10.06 6.40 -7.64
C ASN A 29 -9.93 6.50 -6.12
N LYS A 30 -8.71 6.57 -5.57
CA LYS A 30 -8.50 6.77 -4.12
C LYS A 30 -8.87 8.18 -3.65
N PHE A 31 -8.76 9.18 -4.54
CA PHE A 31 -9.04 10.59 -4.23
C PHE A 31 -10.40 11.09 -4.74
N LYS A 32 -11.12 10.33 -5.58
CA LYS A 32 -12.51 10.65 -5.98
C LYS A 32 -13.41 10.72 -4.74
N GLY A 33 -13.91 11.92 -4.44
CA GLY A 33 -14.91 12.14 -3.38
C GLY A 33 -14.37 12.38 -1.96
N LYS A 34 -13.05 12.54 -1.76
CA LYS A 34 -12.47 12.85 -0.44
C LYS A 34 -12.16 14.35 -0.28
N ALA A 35 -12.34 14.84 0.95
CA ALA A 35 -11.97 16.20 1.32
C ALA A 35 -10.45 16.41 1.19
N VAL A 36 -10.07 17.57 0.64
CA VAL A 36 -8.69 17.95 0.27
C VAL A 36 -7.73 17.99 1.47
N SER A 37 -8.25 18.00 2.70
CA SER A 37 -7.47 18.14 3.94
C SER A 37 -7.02 16.83 4.58
N LYS A 38 -7.49 15.65 4.15
CA LYS A 38 -7.13 14.38 4.80
C LYS A 38 -5.89 13.75 4.16
N PHE A 39 -4.83 13.54 4.94
CA PHE A 39 -3.68 12.73 4.54
C PHE A 39 -4.10 11.26 4.47
N GLU A 40 -4.14 10.70 3.27
CA GLU A 40 -4.38 9.28 3.05
C GLU A 40 -3.11 8.68 2.43
N ASP A 41 -2.64 7.59 3.02
CA ASP A 41 -1.52 6.84 2.48
C ASP A 41 -1.98 6.06 1.23
N PRO A 42 -1.45 6.34 0.03
CA PRO A 42 -1.78 5.60 -1.19
C PRO A 42 -1.43 4.11 -1.11
N CYS A 43 -0.57 3.73 -0.16
CA CYS A 43 -0.05 2.39 0.06
C CYS A 43 -0.61 1.73 1.34
N ALA A 44 -1.72 2.24 1.89
CA ALA A 44 -2.30 1.73 3.14
C ALA A 44 -2.54 0.20 3.15
N ALA A 45 -2.83 -0.40 1.98
CA ALA A 45 -2.98 -1.84 1.83
C ALA A 45 -1.68 -2.61 2.08
N ALA A 46 -0.57 -2.19 1.46
CA ALA A 46 0.73 -2.83 1.68
C ALA A 46 1.26 -2.58 3.09
N ALA A 47 1.01 -1.39 3.66
CA ALA A 47 1.34 -1.11 5.07
C ALA A 47 0.63 -2.11 6.01
N LYS A 48 -0.67 -2.33 5.83
CA LYS A 48 -1.44 -3.33 6.59
C LYS A 48 -0.88 -4.74 6.40
N ALA A 49 -0.54 -5.12 5.16
CA ALA A 49 0.06 -6.43 4.87
C ALA A 49 1.40 -6.64 5.59
N SER A 50 2.27 -5.63 5.60
CA SER A 50 3.56 -5.70 6.31
C SER A 50 3.39 -5.85 7.83
N MET A 51 2.40 -5.17 8.42
CA MET A 51 2.06 -5.31 9.83
C MET A 51 1.47 -6.67 10.15
N GLU A 52 0.65 -7.24 9.27
CA GLU A 52 0.13 -8.60 9.42
C GLU A 52 1.24 -9.65 9.36
N CYS A 53 2.27 -9.45 8.52
CA CYS A 53 3.45 -10.32 8.49
C CYS A 53 4.22 -10.26 9.82
N LEU A 54 4.47 -9.06 10.35
CA LEU A 54 5.16 -8.88 11.63
C LEU A 54 4.39 -9.53 12.78
N ASN A 55 3.06 -9.34 12.83
CA ASN A 55 2.21 -9.92 13.86
C ASN A 55 2.22 -11.46 13.88
N ARG A 56 2.54 -12.12 12.76
CA ARG A 56 2.59 -13.58 12.63
C ARG A 56 3.99 -14.17 12.84
N ASN A 57 5.03 -13.34 12.74
CA ASN A 57 6.44 -13.76 12.77
C ASN A 57 7.19 -13.18 13.96
N ASP A 58 6.51 -12.89 15.08
CA ASP A 58 7.11 -12.32 16.29
C ASP A 58 7.90 -11.02 16.03
N TYR A 59 7.43 -10.20 15.09
CA TYR A 59 8.09 -8.97 14.64
C TYR A 59 9.49 -9.17 14.02
N ASP A 60 9.79 -10.37 13.54
CA ASP A 60 10.99 -10.64 12.75
C ASP A 60 10.92 -9.93 11.39
N ARG A 61 11.77 -8.90 11.24
CA ARG A 61 11.83 -8.08 10.03
C ARG A 61 12.42 -8.83 8.85
N ALA A 62 13.28 -9.83 9.08
CA ALA A 62 13.97 -10.55 8.03
C ALA A 62 13.00 -11.40 7.19
N LYS A 63 11.94 -11.92 7.82
CA LYS A 63 10.91 -12.72 7.15
C LYS A 63 9.89 -11.90 6.36
N CYS A 64 9.85 -10.58 6.60
CA CYS A 64 8.86 -9.68 6.02
C CYS A 64 9.45 -8.67 5.03
N THR A 65 10.71 -8.86 4.60
CA THR A 65 11.41 -7.94 3.67
C THR A 65 10.66 -7.70 2.37
N ASP A 66 9.99 -8.72 1.85
CA ASP A 66 9.24 -8.65 0.59
C ASP A 66 8.02 -7.72 0.70
N PHE A 67 7.33 -7.74 1.85
CA PHE A 67 6.23 -6.82 2.13
C PHE A 67 6.71 -5.37 2.26
N PHE A 68 7.91 -5.15 2.84
CA PHE A 68 8.51 -3.82 2.90
C PHE A 68 8.95 -3.33 1.52
N GLN A 69 9.43 -4.23 0.66
CA GLN A 69 9.81 -3.91 -0.70
C GLN A 69 8.58 -3.51 -1.52
N ALA A 70 7.49 -4.26 -1.44
CA ALA A 70 6.22 -3.91 -2.07
C ALA A 70 5.70 -2.51 -1.65
N TYR A 71 5.83 -2.15 -0.36
CA TYR A 71 5.48 -0.82 0.13
C TYR A 71 6.36 0.29 -0.48
N ARG A 72 7.68 0.05 -0.59
CA ARG A 72 8.61 1.00 -1.21
C ARG A 72 8.32 1.20 -2.69
N ASP A 73 8.03 0.12 -3.41
CA ASP A 73 7.76 0.14 -4.84
C ASP A 73 6.44 0.87 -5.12
N CYS A 74 5.39 0.61 -4.34
CA CYS A 74 4.14 1.34 -4.45
C CYS A 74 4.31 2.84 -4.20
N LYS A 75 5.09 3.23 -3.19
CA LYS A 75 5.37 4.65 -2.90
C LYS A 75 6.18 5.31 -4.02
N LYS A 76 7.13 4.59 -4.61
CA LYS A 76 7.94 5.06 -5.73
C LYS A 76 7.07 5.32 -6.96
N GLU A 77 6.27 4.33 -7.36
CA GLU A 77 5.33 4.44 -8.48
C GLU A 77 4.37 5.62 -8.29
N TRP A 78 3.83 5.80 -7.08
CA TRP A 78 2.96 6.94 -6.78
C TRP A 78 3.66 8.30 -6.97
N MET A 79 4.90 8.43 -6.50
CA MET A 79 5.67 9.67 -6.67
C MET A 79 5.99 9.94 -8.15
N GLU A 80 6.24 8.87 -8.92
CA GLU A 80 6.46 8.95 -10.36
C GLU A 80 5.19 9.40 -11.10
N GLN A 81 4.02 8.81 -10.79
CA GLN A 81 2.73 9.23 -11.34
C GLN A 81 2.44 10.71 -11.05
N ARG A 82 2.61 11.17 -9.80
CA ARG A 82 2.46 12.60 -9.46
C ARG A 82 3.44 13.52 -10.18
N LYS A 83 4.65 13.04 -10.46
CA LYS A 83 5.65 13.81 -11.22
C LYS A 83 5.30 13.86 -12.70
N ALA A 84 4.80 12.75 -13.26
CA ALA A 84 4.30 12.66 -14.62
C ALA A 84 3.07 13.57 -14.81
N ASP A 85 2.07 13.50 -13.93
CA ASP A 85 0.87 14.35 -13.98
C ASP A 85 1.23 15.83 -13.96
N ARG A 86 2.18 16.25 -13.10
CA ARG A 86 2.68 17.64 -13.08
C ARG A 86 3.40 18.03 -14.37
N ARG A 87 4.16 17.13 -14.97
CA ARG A 87 4.83 17.37 -16.26
C ARG A 87 3.82 17.49 -17.39
N LEU A 88 2.82 16.61 -17.42
CA LEU A 88 1.74 16.64 -18.40
C LEU A 88 0.89 17.90 -18.27
N TYR A 89 0.50 18.28 -17.05
CA TYR A 89 -0.19 19.55 -16.79
C TYR A 89 0.62 20.75 -17.29
N CYS A 90 1.92 20.80 -16.98
CA CYS A 90 2.76 21.92 -17.40
C CYS A 90 2.95 21.95 -18.92
N PHE A 91 3.07 20.79 -19.57
CA PHE A 91 3.20 20.67 -21.02
C PHE A 91 1.89 21.03 -21.73
N ALA A 92 0.74 20.59 -21.21
CA ALA A 92 -0.59 20.93 -21.71
C ALA A 92 -0.88 22.42 -21.52
N TRP A 93 -0.50 23.02 -20.39
CA TRP A 93 -0.64 24.46 -20.18
C TRP A 93 0.27 25.26 -21.13
N ARG A 94 1.51 24.81 -21.35
CA ARG A 94 2.42 25.42 -22.32
C ARG A 94 1.91 25.33 -23.77
N LEU A 95 1.35 24.20 -24.17
CA LEU A 95 0.73 24.01 -25.49
C LEU A 95 -0.56 24.80 -25.66
N SER A 96 -1.32 25.03 -24.58
CA SER A 96 -2.57 25.82 -24.61
C SER A 96 -2.35 27.33 -24.61
N VAL A 97 -1.14 27.81 -24.30
CA VAL A 97 -0.76 29.25 -24.27
C VAL A 97 0.17 29.62 -25.44
N SER A 98 0.44 28.69 -26.36
CA SER A 98 1.10 28.95 -27.65
C SER A 98 0.08 28.98 -28.77
#